data_AF-A0AA44Z046-F1
#
_entry.id   AF-A0AA44Z046-F1
#
_cell.length_a   1.000
_cell.length_b   1.000
_cell.length_c   1.000
_cell.angle_alpha   90.00
_cell.angle_beta   90.00
_cell.angle_gamma   90.00
#
_symmetry.space_group_name_H-M   'P 1'
#
loop_
_entity.id
_entity.type
_entity.pdbx_description
1 polymer ?
#
loop_
_entity_poly.entity_id
_entity_poly.type
_entity_poly.pdbx_seq_one_letter_code
_entity_poly.pdbx_strand_id
1 'polypeptide(L)'
;MSPTTLPAHLLPSQIPLETDGNDPALPPSLPFLHLWTGPDGNSRLNLSQLPGFGSKSVGGGAAPQWLRPFPGEVLGIQFAVLPVGWVGDWHESPHPQWVIPLRGRWFIETGDGTRVEMGPGDIHFGQDQGTTDRRGHRSGQLGETPCLQMMVQFAQSPGAATAHPFGHPAPR
;
A
#
# COMPACT_ATOMS: atom_id res chain seq x y z
N MET A 1 20.39 14.51 14.05
CA MET A 1 19.65 15.17 12.96
C MET A 1 18.19 14.82 13.17
N SER A 2 17.35 15.79 13.47
CA SER A 2 15.92 15.56 13.65
C SER A 2 15.33 15.09 12.33
N PRO A 3 14.54 14.00 12.29
CA PRO A 3 13.87 13.61 11.05
C PRO A 3 12.92 14.74 10.68
N THR A 4 13.17 15.37 9.53
CA THR A 4 12.24 16.32 8.93
C THR A 4 10.92 15.60 8.72
N THR A 5 9.95 15.85 9.60
CA THR A 5 8.59 15.37 9.39
C THR A 5 8.03 16.22 8.25
N LEU A 6 8.05 15.65 7.04
CA LEU A 6 7.34 16.17 5.88
C LEU A 6 5.88 16.46 6.28
N PRO A 7 5.19 17.41 5.62
CA PRO A 7 3.78 17.69 5.91
C PRO A 7 3.04 16.37 5.94
N ALA A 8 2.23 16.14 6.98
CA ALA A 8 1.54 14.87 7.24
C ALA A 8 0.93 14.36 5.94
N HIS A 9 1.63 13.43 5.28
CA HIS A 9 1.14 12.86 4.04
C HIS A 9 -0.16 12.17 4.43
N LEU A 10 -1.28 12.62 3.87
CA LEU A 10 -2.58 11.99 4.11
C LEU A 10 -2.41 10.51 3.83
N LEU A 11 -2.68 9.71 4.85
CA LEU A 11 -2.68 8.26 4.71
C LEU A 11 -3.84 7.86 3.80
N PRO A 12 -3.78 6.67 3.17
CA PRO A 12 -4.84 6.20 2.29
C PRO A 12 -6.26 6.36 2.87
N SER A 13 -6.43 6.05 4.16
CA SER A 13 -7.71 6.16 4.88
C SER A 13 -8.19 7.59 5.13
N GLN A 14 -7.32 8.59 4.98
CA GLN A 14 -7.58 9.99 5.30
C GLN A 14 -7.86 10.83 4.06
N ILE A 15 -7.70 10.27 2.87
CA ILE A 15 -7.93 10.97 1.62
C ILE A 15 -9.43 11.02 1.36
N PRO A 16 -10.02 12.22 1.20
CA PRO A 16 -11.41 12.35 0.82
C PRO A 16 -11.65 11.67 -0.54
N LEU A 17 -12.77 10.95 -0.65
CA LEU A 17 -13.20 10.40 -1.93
C LEU A 17 -13.83 11.51 -2.78
N GLU A 18 -13.54 11.51 -4.09
CA GLU A 18 -14.08 12.49 -5.04
C GLU A 18 -15.57 12.27 -5.37
N THR A 19 -16.11 11.11 -4.99
CA THR A 19 -17.47 10.65 -5.30
C THR A 19 -18.05 9.92 -4.10
N ASP A 20 -19.37 10.02 -3.92
CA ASP A 20 -20.12 9.23 -2.94
C ASP A 20 -20.45 7.81 -3.47
N GLY A 21 -20.06 7.52 -4.72
CA GLY A 21 -20.26 6.23 -5.38
C GLY A 21 -21.60 6.07 -6.10
N ASN A 22 -22.47 7.09 -6.09
CA ASN A 22 -23.77 7.02 -6.75
C ASN A 22 -23.79 7.53 -8.20
N ASP A 23 -22.79 8.31 -8.61
CA ASP A 23 -22.68 8.80 -9.98
C ASP A 23 -22.00 7.76 -10.91
N PRO A 24 -22.72 7.14 -11.86
CA PRO A 24 -22.16 6.16 -12.79
C PRO A 24 -21.13 6.76 -13.77
N ALA A 25 -21.11 8.09 -13.97
CA ALA A 25 -20.12 8.76 -14.80
C ALA A 25 -18.82 9.08 -14.06
N LEU A 26 -18.79 8.92 -12.73
CA LEU A 26 -17.64 9.22 -11.89
C LEU A 26 -17.22 7.97 -11.07
N PRO A 27 -16.52 7.00 -11.69
CA PRO A 27 -16.06 5.80 -10.98
C PRO A 27 -15.06 6.18 -9.88
N PRO A 28 -15.12 5.51 -8.71
CA PRO A 28 -14.18 5.78 -7.63
C PRO A 28 -12.77 5.28 -7.98
N SER A 29 -11.79 5.81 -7.26
CA SER A 29 -10.42 5.30 -7.20
C SER A 29 -10.07 5.01 -5.75
N LEU A 30 -9.26 3.97 -5.52
CA LEU A 30 -8.77 3.63 -4.18
C LEU A 30 -7.37 4.24 -3.97
N PRO A 31 -7.20 5.17 -3.02
CA PRO A 31 -5.88 5.62 -2.61
C PRO A 31 -5.09 4.49 -1.94
N PHE A 32 -3.79 4.43 -2.19
CA PHE A 32 -2.89 3.50 -1.51
C PHE A 32 -1.45 4.04 -1.48
N LEU A 33 -0.62 3.52 -0.58
CA LEU A 33 0.81 3.80 -0.58
C LEU A 33 1.55 2.80 -1.49
N HIS A 34 2.40 3.28 -2.38
CA HIS A 34 3.24 2.44 -3.21
C HIS A 34 4.68 2.49 -2.72
N LEU A 35 5.22 1.32 -2.38
CA LEU A 35 6.61 1.10 -2.01
C LEU A 35 7.32 0.47 -3.22
N TRP A 36 8.34 1.13 -3.77
CA TRP A 36 8.96 0.73 -5.05
C TRP A 36 10.45 1.08 -5.11
N THR A 37 11.16 0.49 -6.06
CA THR A 37 12.59 0.75 -6.30
C THR A 37 12.78 1.88 -7.30
N GLY A 38 13.40 2.98 -6.86
CA GLY A 38 13.76 4.13 -7.68
C GLY A 38 14.82 3.81 -8.75
N PRO A 39 14.97 4.67 -9.78
CA PRO A 39 16.00 4.51 -10.80
C PRO A 39 17.44 4.64 -10.25
N ASP A 40 17.60 5.18 -9.05
CA ASP A 40 18.85 5.25 -8.30
C ASP A 40 19.10 4.00 -7.43
N GLY A 41 18.25 2.98 -7.52
CA GLY A 41 18.36 1.73 -6.78
C GLY A 41 17.89 1.80 -5.32
N ASN A 42 17.41 2.95 -4.85
CA ASN A 42 16.89 3.10 -3.48
C ASN A 42 15.39 2.84 -3.44
N SER A 43 14.89 2.26 -2.35
CA SER A 43 13.45 2.20 -2.11
C SER A 43 12.85 3.60 -1.97
N ARG A 44 11.58 3.72 -2.35
CA ARG A 44 10.77 4.93 -2.37
C ARG A 44 9.38 4.60 -1.89
N LEU A 45 8.74 5.57 -1.26
CA LEU A 45 7.35 5.45 -0.83
C LEU A 45 6.59 6.72 -1.24
N ASN A 46 5.46 6.55 -1.91
CA ASN A 46 4.57 7.67 -2.20
C ASN A 46 3.11 7.23 -2.23
N LEU A 47 2.22 8.21 -2.08
CA LEU A 47 0.79 8.00 -2.30
C LEU A 47 0.52 7.82 -3.80
N SER A 48 -0.36 6.88 -4.14
CA SER A 48 -0.79 6.56 -5.51
C SER A 48 -2.28 6.22 -5.52
N GLN A 49 -2.83 6.04 -6.74
CA GLN A 49 -4.23 5.74 -6.96
C GLN A 49 -4.42 4.44 -7.72
N LEU A 50 -5.48 3.73 -7.35
CA LEU A 50 -5.91 2.50 -7.98
C LEU A 50 -7.26 2.74 -8.68
N PRO A 51 -7.26 3.17 -9.95
CA PRO A 51 -8.48 3.41 -10.70
C PRO A 51 -8.98 2.13 -11.39
N GLY A 52 -9.99 2.27 -12.25
CA GLY A 52 -10.49 1.19 -13.11
C GLY A 52 -11.59 0.35 -12.48
N PHE A 53 -12.35 0.95 -11.55
CA PHE A 53 -13.55 0.33 -10.99
C PHE A 53 -14.68 0.30 -12.03
N GLY A 54 -15.31 -0.86 -12.19
CA GLY A 54 -16.52 -1.03 -12.99
C GLY A 54 -17.72 -1.39 -12.12
N SER A 55 -18.88 -0.79 -12.40
CA SER A 55 -20.12 -1.04 -11.65
C SER A 55 -20.77 -2.36 -12.07
N LYS A 56 -20.90 -3.30 -11.13
CA LYS A 56 -21.47 -4.64 -11.37
C LYS A 56 -22.19 -5.16 -10.13
N SER A 57 -23.21 -5.99 -10.32
CA SER A 57 -23.83 -6.77 -9.25
C SER A 57 -23.01 -8.04 -8.97
N VAL A 58 -22.74 -8.32 -7.69
CA VAL A 58 -22.14 -9.58 -7.25
C VAL A 58 -23.24 -10.61 -7.02
N GLY A 59 -23.10 -11.81 -7.62
CA GLY A 59 -24.06 -12.90 -7.44
C GLY A 59 -25.43 -12.68 -8.10
N GLY A 60 -25.59 -11.63 -8.92
CA GLY A 60 -26.76 -11.39 -9.77
C GLY A 60 -28.03 -10.86 -9.08
N GLY A 61 -28.12 -10.95 -7.75
CA GLY A 61 -29.27 -10.48 -6.97
C GLY A 61 -29.03 -9.24 -6.10
N ALA A 62 -27.77 -8.83 -5.91
CA ALA A 62 -27.42 -7.67 -5.10
C ALA A 62 -27.51 -6.36 -5.91
N ALA A 63 -27.67 -5.22 -5.22
CA ALA A 63 -27.46 -3.92 -5.84
C ALA A 63 -26.05 -3.83 -6.48
N PRO A 64 -25.89 -3.11 -7.59
CA PRO A 64 -24.57 -2.95 -8.21
C PRO A 64 -23.61 -2.22 -7.26
N GLN A 65 -22.35 -2.62 -7.30
CA GLN A 65 -21.26 -1.98 -6.58
C GLN A 65 -20.06 -1.79 -7.51
N TRP A 66 -19.19 -0.85 -7.17
CA TRP A 66 -17.93 -0.64 -7.89
C TRP A 66 -16.94 -1.75 -7.55
N LEU A 67 -16.46 -2.45 -8.57
CA LEU A 67 -15.48 -3.53 -8.44
C LEU A 67 -14.29 -3.28 -9.35
N ARG A 68 -13.09 -3.48 -8.80
CA ARG A 68 -11.85 -3.45 -9.55
C ARG A 68 -11.07 -4.73 -9.30
N PRO A 69 -11.08 -5.70 -10.24
CA PRO A 69 -10.23 -6.87 -10.15
C PRO A 69 -8.77 -6.47 -10.11
N PHE A 70 -7.96 -7.19 -9.33
CA PHE A 70 -6.51 -7.07 -9.41
C PHE A 70 -5.94 -8.32 -10.09
N PRO A 71 -5.36 -8.18 -11.30
CA PRO A 71 -4.86 -9.33 -12.03
C PRO A 71 -3.52 -9.82 -11.45
N GLY A 72 -3.24 -11.10 -11.65
CA GLY A 72 -2.00 -11.74 -11.22
C GLY A 72 -2.25 -13.08 -10.53
N GLU A 73 -1.23 -13.91 -10.51
CA GLU A 73 -1.24 -15.16 -9.74
C GLU A 73 -0.97 -14.84 -8.27
N VAL A 74 -1.91 -15.20 -7.39
CA VAL A 74 -1.74 -15.09 -5.94
C VAL A 74 -0.94 -16.31 -5.46
N LEU A 75 0.26 -16.06 -4.94
CA LEU A 75 1.11 -17.10 -4.36
C LEU A 75 0.64 -17.50 -2.95
N GLY A 76 0.04 -16.57 -2.21
CA GLY A 76 -0.43 -16.85 -0.86
C GLY A 76 -1.08 -15.65 -0.18
N ILE A 77 -1.83 -15.96 0.87
CA ILE A 77 -2.39 -15.00 1.80
C ILE A 77 -1.79 -15.31 3.16
N GLN A 78 -1.19 -14.29 3.80
CA GLN A 78 -0.59 -14.43 5.12
C GLN A 78 -1.30 -13.54 6.12
N PHE A 79 -1.46 -14.05 7.34
CA PHE A 79 -1.89 -13.26 8.49
C PHE A 79 -0.70 -13.12 9.42
N ALA A 80 -0.22 -11.90 9.58
CA ALA A 80 0.96 -11.59 10.37
C ALA A 80 0.58 -10.90 11.68
N VAL A 81 1.33 -11.22 12.74
CA VAL A 81 1.29 -10.51 14.01
C VAL A 81 2.68 -9.96 14.25
N LEU A 82 2.79 -8.63 14.33
CA LEU A 82 4.01 -7.95 14.70
C LEU A 82 3.95 -7.68 16.21
N PRO A 83 4.80 -8.33 17.03
CA PRO A 83 4.86 -8.10 18.48
C PRO A 83 5.14 -6.64 18.84
N VAL A 84 4.80 -6.24 20.06
CA VAL A 84 5.18 -4.92 20.59
C VAL A 84 6.70 -4.78 20.57
N GLY A 85 7.20 -3.68 19.98
CA GLY A 85 8.63 -3.41 19.82
C GLY A 85 9.30 -4.17 18.67
N TRP A 86 8.55 -4.93 17.86
CA TRP A 86 9.12 -5.62 16.70
C TRP A 86 9.66 -4.62 15.66
N VAL A 87 10.83 -4.93 15.11
CA VAL A 87 11.47 -4.20 14.02
C VAL A 87 11.95 -5.21 12.98
N GLY A 88 11.49 -5.03 11.74
CA GLY A 88 12.10 -5.63 10.56
C GLY A 88 13.16 -4.68 10.04
N ASP A 89 14.44 -5.05 10.21
CA ASP A 89 15.56 -4.25 9.70
C ASP A 89 15.57 -4.23 8.16
N TRP A 90 16.42 -3.42 7.54
CA TRP A 90 16.46 -3.21 6.09
C TRP A 90 16.36 -4.50 5.23
N HIS A 91 15.27 -4.62 4.46
CA HIS A 91 15.01 -5.71 3.53
C HIS A 91 14.05 -5.28 2.41
N GLU A 92 14.08 -6.00 1.28
CA GLU A 92 13.09 -5.86 0.21
C GLU A 92 11.81 -6.63 0.54
N SER A 93 10.68 -6.21 -0.04
CA SER A 93 9.50 -7.06 -0.07
C SER A 93 9.82 -8.37 -0.82
N PRO A 94 9.52 -9.57 -0.27
CA PRO A 94 9.85 -10.84 -0.92
C PRO A 94 9.10 -11.07 -2.24
N HIS A 95 7.91 -10.47 -2.35
CA HIS A 95 7.05 -10.51 -3.53
C HIS A 95 6.34 -9.17 -3.69
N PRO A 96 5.86 -8.83 -4.90
CA PRO A 96 4.81 -7.84 -5.07
C PRO A 96 3.62 -8.20 -4.17
N GLN A 97 3.22 -7.32 -3.25
CA GLN A 97 2.24 -7.69 -2.24
C GLN A 97 1.41 -6.52 -1.70
N TRP A 98 0.12 -6.77 -1.48
CA TRP A 98 -0.71 -5.88 -0.66
C TRP A 98 -0.47 -6.19 0.81
N VAL A 99 -0.31 -5.17 1.66
CA VAL A 99 -0.31 -5.33 3.12
C VAL A 99 -1.31 -4.37 3.74
N ILE A 100 -2.20 -4.93 4.54
CA ILE A 100 -3.33 -4.26 5.16
C ILE A 100 -3.23 -4.43 6.67
N PRO A 101 -3.01 -3.36 7.46
CA PRO A 101 -3.15 -3.42 8.90
C PRO A 101 -4.63 -3.59 9.25
N LEU A 102 -4.92 -4.62 10.04
CA LEU A 102 -6.26 -4.93 10.54
C LEU A 102 -6.45 -4.34 11.94
N ARG A 103 -5.38 -4.28 12.75
CA ARG A 103 -5.37 -3.72 14.10
C ARG A 103 -3.95 -3.29 14.48
N GLY A 104 -3.84 -2.35 15.43
CA GLY A 104 -2.56 -1.79 15.85
C GLY A 104 -1.96 -0.89 14.77
N ARG A 105 -0.73 -0.44 14.97
CA ARG A 105 -0.02 0.44 14.04
C ARG A 105 1.38 -0.06 13.78
N TRP A 106 1.95 0.38 12.67
CA TRP A 106 3.32 0.09 12.27
C TRP A 106 3.87 1.23 11.40
N PHE A 107 5.17 1.25 11.17
CA PHE A 107 5.81 2.18 10.25
C PHE A 107 6.48 1.46 9.07
N ILE A 108 6.65 2.20 7.98
CA ILE A 108 7.59 1.89 6.90
C ILE A 108 8.54 3.09 6.76
N GLU A 109 9.82 2.79 6.58
CA GLU A 109 10.88 3.76 6.32
C GLU A 109 11.70 3.29 5.11
N THR A 110 11.84 4.15 4.10
CA THR A 110 12.55 3.83 2.85
C THR A 110 13.96 4.39 2.82
N GLY A 111 14.76 3.95 1.85
CA GLY A 111 16.18 4.29 1.73
C GLY A 111 16.47 5.78 1.52
N ASP A 112 15.48 6.54 1.04
CA ASP A 112 15.51 8.01 0.94
C ASP A 112 15.13 8.73 2.25
N GLY A 113 14.84 8.00 3.32
CA GLY A 113 14.42 8.55 4.61
C GLY A 113 12.93 8.89 4.71
N THR A 114 12.14 8.64 3.67
CA THR A 114 10.67 8.79 3.74
C THR A 114 10.12 7.79 4.74
N ARG A 115 9.23 8.24 5.63
CA ARG A 115 8.61 7.40 6.67
C ARG A 115 7.13 7.69 6.80
N VAL A 116 6.33 6.63 6.92
CA VAL A 116 4.90 6.68 7.22
C VAL A 116 4.57 5.82 8.42
N GLU A 117 3.50 6.18 9.14
CA GLU A 117 2.89 5.33 10.16
C GLU A 117 1.50 4.94 9.69
N MET A 118 1.26 3.63 9.54
CA MET A 118 -0.01 3.10 9.03
C MET A 118 -0.78 2.37 10.12
N GLY A 119 -2.10 2.43 10.05
CA GLY A 119 -3.04 1.75 10.93
C GLY A 119 -4.21 1.13 10.17
N PRO A 120 -5.28 0.74 10.88
CA PRO A 120 -6.46 0.14 10.26
C PRO A 120 -7.11 1.08 9.25
N GLY A 121 -7.43 0.53 8.07
CA GLY A 121 -7.98 1.29 6.94
C GLY A 121 -6.93 1.76 5.94
N ASP A 122 -5.64 1.79 6.33
CA ASP A 122 -4.55 2.07 5.40
C ASP A 122 -4.16 0.80 4.62
N ILE A 123 -3.54 1.01 3.47
CA ILE A 123 -3.08 -0.07 2.61
C ILE A 123 -1.86 0.38 1.82
N HIS A 124 -0.90 -0.53 1.64
CA HIS A 124 0.20 -0.31 0.72
C HIS A 124 0.43 -1.51 -0.20
N PHE A 125 0.97 -1.23 -1.37
CA PHE A 125 1.50 -2.23 -2.29
C PHE A 125 3.03 -2.18 -2.26
N GLY A 126 3.65 -3.27 -1.82
CA GLY A 126 5.10 -3.45 -1.82
C GLY A 126 5.58 -3.99 -3.15
N GLN A 127 6.48 -3.27 -3.81
CA GLN A 127 7.13 -3.58 -5.09
C GLN A 127 8.58 -3.06 -5.11
N ASP A 128 9.25 -3.05 -3.96
CA ASP A 128 10.64 -2.59 -3.78
C ASP A 128 11.69 -3.71 -3.95
N GLN A 129 11.45 -4.64 -4.88
CA GLN A 129 12.46 -5.63 -5.25
C GLN A 129 13.59 -4.99 -6.07
N GLY A 130 14.80 -5.55 -5.97
CA GLY A 130 15.93 -5.17 -6.83
C GLY A 130 16.59 -3.82 -6.49
N THR A 131 16.46 -3.38 -5.24
CA THR A 131 17.23 -2.27 -4.69
C THR A 131 18.74 -2.55 -4.67
N THR A 132 19.55 -1.50 -4.70
CA THR A 132 21.00 -1.59 -4.48
C THR A 132 21.29 -2.22 -3.12
N ASP A 133 22.22 -3.17 -3.11
CA ASP A 133 22.61 -3.97 -1.94
C ASP A 133 21.46 -4.74 -1.24
N ARG A 134 20.30 -4.86 -1.91
CA ARG A 134 19.08 -5.48 -1.38
C ARG A 134 18.59 -4.85 -0.07
N ARG A 135 18.83 -3.55 0.10
CA ARG A 135 18.51 -2.83 1.34
C ARG A 135 17.00 -2.62 1.51
N GLY A 136 16.24 -2.41 0.43
CA GLY A 136 14.79 -2.25 0.48
C GLY A 136 14.34 -1.19 1.50
N HIS A 137 13.42 -1.57 2.39
CA HIS A 137 12.82 -0.73 3.42
C HIS A 137 13.06 -1.31 4.83
N ARG A 138 12.82 -0.49 5.84
CA ARG A 138 12.75 -0.87 7.25
C ARG A 138 11.34 -0.68 7.76
N SER A 139 10.86 -1.55 8.63
CA SER A 139 9.52 -1.44 9.21
C SER A 139 9.50 -1.85 10.68
N GLY A 140 8.42 -1.51 11.38
CA GLY A 140 8.30 -1.90 12.78
C GLY A 140 6.96 -1.57 13.38
N GLN A 141 6.61 -2.30 14.45
CA GLN A 141 5.39 -2.10 15.20
C GLN A 141 5.43 -0.79 15.99
N LEU A 142 4.26 -0.18 16.21
CA LEU A 142 4.10 1.06 16.99
C LEU A 142 3.02 0.93 18.07
N GLY A 143 3.31 1.47 19.26
CA GLY A 143 2.40 1.57 20.40
C GLY A 143 2.36 0.31 21.27
N GLU A 144 1.37 0.23 22.15
CA GLU A 144 1.31 -0.77 23.24
C GLU A 144 0.58 -2.07 22.87
N THR A 145 0.18 -2.25 21.61
CA THR A 145 -0.55 -3.45 21.15
C THR A 145 0.04 -4.00 19.86
N PRO A 146 0.07 -5.34 19.66
CA PRO A 146 0.54 -5.94 18.42
C PRO A 146 -0.14 -5.36 17.18
N CYS A 147 0.59 -5.28 16.07
CA CYS A 147 0.00 -4.95 14.77
C CYS A 147 -0.40 -6.26 14.07
N LEU A 148 -1.69 -6.41 13.80
CA LEU A 148 -2.21 -7.53 13.00
C LEU A 148 -2.33 -7.07 11.56
N GLN A 149 -1.82 -7.88 10.62
CA GLN A 149 -1.81 -7.56 9.21
C GLN A 149 -2.30 -8.73 8.36
N MET A 150 -2.89 -8.41 7.22
CA MET A 150 -3.10 -9.35 6.13
C MET A 150 -2.16 -8.98 4.98
N MET A 151 -1.50 -9.97 4.41
CA MET A 151 -0.65 -9.82 3.24
C MET A 151 -1.18 -10.68 2.10
N VAL A 152 -1.26 -10.14 0.89
CA VAL A 152 -1.63 -10.88 -0.32
C VAL A 152 -0.48 -10.78 -1.30
N GLN A 153 0.18 -11.91 -1.55
CA GLN A 153 1.42 -11.96 -2.34
C GLN A 153 1.14 -12.45 -3.76
N PHE A 154 1.77 -11.78 -4.73
CA PHE A 154 1.63 -12.06 -6.15
C PHE A 154 2.93 -12.58 -6.72
N ALA A 155 2.85 -13.48 -7.70
CA ALA A 155 4.02 -13.98 -8.41
C ALA A 155 4.73 -12.83 -9.15
N GLN A 156 3.95 -11.92 -9.71
CA GLN A 156 4.42 -10.74 -10.43
C GLN A 156 3.48 -9.57 -10.18
N SER A 157 4.02 -8.35 -10.23
CA SER A 157 3.18 -7.15 -10.20
C SER A 157 2.48 -6.99 -11.55
N PRO A 158 1.18 -6.65 -11.58
CA PRO A 158 0.50 -6.26 -12.80
C PRO A 158 0.85 -4.84 -13.27
N GLY A 159 1.62 -4.06 -12.50
CA GLY A 159 2.07 -2.72 -12.83
C GLY A 159 3.60 -2.60 -12.81
N ALA A 160 4.14 -1.60 -13.50
CA ALA A 160 5.57 -1.32 -13.49
C ALA A 160 6.00 -0.77 -12.12
N ALA A 161 7.23 -1.08 -11.68
CA ALA A 161 7.81 -0.58 -10.42
C ALA A 161 8.18 0.91 -10.55
N THR A 162 7.18 1.78 -10.60
CA THR A 162 7.33 3.23 -10.69
C THR A 162 6.50 3.91 -9.62
N ALA A 163 6.62 5.23 -9.43
CA ALA A 163 5.82 5.96 -8.45
C ALA A 163 4.30 5.70 -8.56
N HIS A 164 3.78 5.51 -9.78
CA HIS A 164 2.37 5.32 -10.06
C HIS A 164 2.14 4.09 -10.95
N PRO A 165 2.12 2.88 -10.38
CA PRO A 165 2.14 1.61 -11.13
C PRO A 165 0.86 1.39 -11.96
N PHE A 166 -0.20 2.15 -11.67
CA PHE A 166 -1.50 2.10 -12.36
C PHE A 166 -1.87 3.42 -13.03
N GLY A 167 -0.88 4.28 -13.30
CA GLY A 167 -0.99 5.39 -14.26
C GLY A 167 -1.56 6.71 -13.74
N HIS A 168 -1.98 6.80 -12.47
CA HIS A 168 -2.57 8.03 -11.92
C HIS A 168 -1.89 8.46 -10.61
N PRO A 169 -1.37 9.70 -10.53
CA PRO A 169 -0.98 10.28 -9.25
C PRO A 169 -2.20 10.48 -8.36
N ALA A 170 -1.99 10.50 -7.04
CA ALA A 170 -3.06 10.89 -6.14
C ALA A 170 -3.47 12.36 -6.34
N PRO A 171 -4.77 12.68 -6.25
CA PRO A 171 -5.21 14.08 -6.21
C PRO A 171 -4.50 14.77 -5.05
N ARG A 172 -4.01 15.98 -5.32
CA ARG A 172 -3.29 16.81 -4.35
C ARG A 172 -4.23 17.41 -3.31
#